data_AF-A0A506X604-F1
#
_entry.id   AF-A0A506X604-F1
#
_cell.length_a   1.000
_cell.length_b   1.000
_cell.length_c   1.000
_cell.angle_alpha   90.00
_cell.angle_beta   90.00
_cell.angle_gamma   90.00
#
_symmetry.space_group_name_H-M   'P 1'
#
loop_
_entity.id
_entity.type
_entity.pdbx_description
1 polymer ?
#
loop_
_entity_poly.entity_id
_entity_poly.type
_entity_poly.pdbx_seq_one_letter_code
_entity_poly.pdbx_strand_id
1 'polypeptide(L)'
;PRTSGLWHEIREQIVEQISRQGGRTQTVDGPFGPELRAEIPAPSGNAPGVRIARFVGVDGPRWFLRGVISGKAAVEPEAAAQVEDLFRSIVVVRGNTPMPPRDL
;
A
#
# COMPACT_ATOMS: atom_id res chain seq x y z
N PRO A 1 12.19 -12.13 18.30
CA PRO A 1 12.16 -10.64 18.23
C PRO A 1 11.87 -10.19 16.79
N ARG A 2 10.58 -9.96 16.47
CA ARG A 2 10.14 -9.55 15.12
C ARG A 2 10.22 -8.03 15.01
N THR A 3 11.43 -7.53 14.75
CA THR A 3 11.74 -6.09 14.74
C THR A 3 11.53 -5.41 13.38
N SER A 4 11.30 -6.17 12.31
CA SER A 4 10.75 -5.66 11.05
C SER A 4 9.22 -5.67 11.15
N GLY A 5 8.57 -4.51 11.19
CA GLY A 5 7.10 -4.41 11.25
C GLY A 5 6.42 -5.16 10.09
N LEU A 6 5.14 -5.54 10.25
CA LEU A 6 4.40 -6.31 9.24
C LEU A 6 4.39 -5.60 7.88
N TRP A 7 4.43 -4.27 7.86
CA TRP A 7 4.49 -3.51 6.63
C TRP A 7 5.71 -3.84 5.78
N HIS A 8 6.87 -4.06 6.39
CA HIS A 8 8.09 -4.39 5.67
C HIS A 8 7.93 -5.72 4.91
N GLU A 9 7.46 -6.76 5.61
CA GLU A 9 7.22 -8.09 5.04
C GLU A 9 6.14 -8.04 3.94
N ILE A 10 5.03 -7.34 4.19
CA ILE A 10 3.94 -7.21 3.22
C ILE A 10 4.38 -6.44 1.98
N ARG A 11 5.23 -5.41 2.13
CA ARG A 11 5.75 -4.65 0.98
C ARG A 11 6.59 -5.55 0.07
N GLU A 12 7.45 -6.40 0.63
CA GLU A 12 8.25 -7.35 -0.14
C GLU A 12 7.36 -8.35 -0.90
N GLN A 13 6.32 -8.86 -0.25
CA GLN A 13 5.34 -9.75 -0.90
C GLN A 13 4.60 -9.04 -2.05
N ILE A 14 4.23 -7.77 -1.89
CA ILE A 14 3.59 -6.99 -2.96
C ILE A 14 4.55 -6.79 -4.14
N VAL A 15 5.83 -6.48 -3.88
CA VAL A 15 6.86 -6.35 -4.93
C VAL A 15 6.95 -7.64 -5.74
N GLU A 16 7.04 -8.79 -5.06
CA GLU A 16 7.13 -10.08 -5.73
C GLU A 16 5.89 -10.37 -6.56
N GLN A 17 4.69 -10.15 -6.00
CA GLN A 17 3.43 -10.37 -6.70
C GLN A 17 3.31 -9.51 -7.97
N ILE A 18 3.67 -8.23 -7.89
CA ILE A 18 3.57 -7.31 -9.04
C ILE A 18 4.61 -7.65 -10.10
N SER A 19 5.82 -8.04 -9.71
CA SER A 19 6.86 -8.52 -10.61
C SER A 19 6.39 -9.75 -11.41
N ARG A 20 5.73 -10.72 -10.74
CA ARG A 20 5.13 -11.89 -11.40
C ARG A 20 4.04 -11.54 -12.42
N GLN A 21 3.37 -10.40 -12.26
CA GLN A 21 2.37 -9.88 -13.19
C GLN A 21 2.99 -9.07 -14.34
N GLY A 22 4.32 -8.99 -14.43
CA GLY A 22 5.04 -8.18 -15.41
C GLY A 22 5.01 -6.69 -15.12
N GLY A 23 4.62 -6.30 -13.89
CA GLY A 23 4.64 -4.92 -13.44
C GLY A 23 5.99 -4.50 -12.88
N ARG A 24 6.11 -3.19 -12.65
CA ARG A 24 7.29 -2.57 -12.04
C ARG A 24 6.92 -1.98 -10.70
N THR A 25 7.86 -1.98 -9.78
CA THR A 25 7.66 -1.35 -8.48
C THR A 25 8.87 -0.52 -8.10
N GLN A 26 8.63 0.53 -7.30
CA GLN A 26 9.64 1.41 -6.76
C GLN A 26 9.31 1.72 -5.31
N THR A 27 10.26 1.51 -4.42
CA THR A 27 10.15 1.99 -3.03
C THR A 27 10.46 3.48 -2.99
N VAL A 28 9.60 4.25 -2.34
CA VAL A 28 9.74 5.71 -2.20
C VAL A 28 9.49 6.08 -0.75
N ASP A 29 10.20 7.06 -0.22
CA ASP A 29 9.90 7.62 1.10
C ASP A 29 8.75 8.62 0.98
N GLY A 30 7.63 8.31 1.63
CA GLY A 30 6.42 9.11 1.62
C GLY A 30 6.03 9.65 3.00
N PRO A 31 4.90 10.37 3.10
CA PRO A 31 4.42 10.97 4.35
C PRO A 31 4.12 9.98 5.48
N PHE A 32 3.94 8.70 5.15
CA PHE A 32 3.68 7.61 6.10
C PHE A 32 4.90 6.69 6.28
N GLY A 33 6.08 7.11 5.84
CA GLY A 33 7.29 6.28 5.78
C GLY A 33 7.47 5.62 4.41
N PRO A 34 8.25 4.53 4.32
CA PRO A 34 8.56 3.92 3.03
C PRO A 34 7.31 3.28 2.40
N GLU A 35 6.90 3.81 1.26
CA GLU A 35 5.76 3.38 0.45
C GLU A 35 6.21 2.66 -0.83
N LEU A 36 5.28 1.97 -1.49
CA LEU A 36 5.55 1.29 -2.75
C LEU A 36 4.73 1.91 -3.88
N ARG A 37 5.40 2.43 -4.90
CA ARG A 37 4.78 2.80 -6.18
C ARG A 37 4.83 1.61 -7.11
N ALA A 38 3.71 1.31 -7.76
CA ALA A 38 3.61 0.21 -8.69
C ALA A 38 2.99 0.62 -10.01
N GLU A 39 3.58 0.13 -11.10
CA GLU A 39 3.06 0.17 -12.45
C GLU A 39 2.62 -1.25 -12.82
N ILE A 40 1.31 -1.46 -12.89
CA ILE A 40 0.71 -2.76 -13.16
C ILE A 40 0.18 -2.75 -14.60
N PRO A 41 0.61 -3.68 -15.48
CA PRO A 41 0.04 -3.83 -16.81
C PRO A 41 -1.46 -4.10 -16.70
N ALA A 42 -2.27 -3.23 -17.30
CA ALA A 42 -3.72 -3.35 -17.28
C ALA A 42 -4.24 -2.98 -18.68
N PRO A 43 -4.77 -3.93 -19.45
CA PRO A 43 -5.29 -3.63 -20.80
C PRO A 43 -6.36 -2.53 -20.73
N SER A 44 -6.26 -1.55 -21.63
CA SER A 44 -7.18 -0.43 -21.75
C SER A 44 -7.80 -0.43 -23.14
N GLY A 45 -8.95 -1.08 -23.27
CA GLY A 45 -9.56 -1.35 -24.58
C GLY A 45 -8.65 -2.23 -25.44
N ASN A 46 -8.38 -1.80 -26.67
CA ASN A 46 -7.48 -2.51 -27.60
C ASN A 46 -6.00 -2.12 -27.46
N ALA A 47 -5.63 -1.27 -26.50
CA ALA A 47 -4.26 -0.84 -26.28
C ALA A 47 -3.69 -1.43 -24.97
N PRO A 48 -2.38 -1.73 -24.93
CA PRO A 48 -1.70 -1.98 -23.66
C PRO A 48 -1.80 -0.72 -22.79
N GLY A 49 -2.32 -0.89 -21.57
CA GLY A 49 -2.42 0.18 -20.58
C GLY A 49 -1.59 -0.14 -19.34
N VAL A 50 -1.32 0.89 -18.54
CA VAL A 50 -0.63 0.76 -17.25
C VAL A 50 -1.50 1.40 -16.19
N ARG A 51 -1.72 0.69 -15.09
CA ARG A 51 -2.38 1.20 -13.89
C ARG A 51 -1.32 1.52 -12.85
N ILE A 52 -1.30 2.78 -12.41
CA ILE A 52 -0.42 3.23 -11.34
C ILE A 52 -1.15 3.10 -10.00
N ALA A 53 -0.47 2.50 -9.02
CA ALA A 53 -0.95 2.39 -7.65
C ALA A 53 0.15 2.76 -6.65
N ARG A 54 -0.23 3.39 -5.54
CA ARG A 54 0.62 3.60 -4.36
C ARG A 54 0.12 2.73 -3.22
N PHE A 55 1.00 1.95 -2.63
CA PHE A 55 0.72 1.17 -1.43
C PHE A 55 1.41 1.83 -0.24
N VAL A 56 0.62 2.17 0.77
CA VAL A 56 1.07 2.75 2.03
C VAL A 56 0.70 1.81 3.17
N GLY A 57 1.52 1.76 4.21
CA GLY A 57 1.29 0.88 5.34
C GLY A 57 1.78 1.49 6.65
N VAL A 58 0.98 1.33 7.69
CA VAL A 58 1.30 1.77 9.05
C VAL A 58 1.12 0.60 10.01
N ASP A 59 2.20 0.25 10.68
CA ASP A 59 2.20 -0.72 11.77
C ASP A 59 1.86 -0.03 13.08
N GLY A 60 0.90 -0.60 13.82
CA GLY A 60 0.56 -0.16 15.17
C GLY A 60 0.52 -1.31 16.17
N PRO A 61 0.18 -1.05 17.44
CA PRO A 61 0.17 -2.07 18.49
C PRO A 61 -0.79 -3.22 18.17
N ARG A 62 -0.21 -4.32 17.67
CA ARG A 62 -0.93 -5.53 17.25
C ARG A 62 -1.91 -5.32 16.08
N TRP A 63 -1.80 -4.23 15.33
CA TRP A 63 -2.60 -4.01 14.12
C TRP A 63 -1.72 -3.46 13.01
N PHE A 64 -2.20 -3.60 11.77
CA PHE A 64 -1.56 -3.07 10.58
C PHE A 64 -2.65 -2.48 9.70
N LEU A 65 -2.43 -1.26 9.19
CA LEU A 65 -3.33 -0.58 8.26
C LEU A 65 -2.63 -0.43 6.91
N ARG A 66 -3.25 -0.98 5.85
CA ARG A 66 -2.78 -0.85 4.47
C ARG A 66 -3.70 0.06 3.68
N GLY A 67 -3.14 1.09 3.06
CA GLY A 67 -3.81 1.92 2.05
C GLY A 67 -3.36 1.53 0.65
N VAL A 68 -4.30 1.54 -0.30
CA VAL A 68 -4.00 1.42 -1.74
C VAL A 68 -4.62 2.63 -2.43
N ILE A 69 -3.78 3.50 -2.97
CA ILE A 69 -4.17 4.73 -3.64
C ILE A 69 -4.02 4.50 -5.15
N SER A 70 -5.03 4.85 -5.93
CA SER A 70 -5.04 4.67 -7.40
C SER A 70 -5.68 5.87 -8.09
N GLY A 71 -5.55 5.96 -9.41
CA GLY A 71 -6.05 7.09 -10.19
C GLY A 71 -5.19 8.35 -9.98
N LYS A 72 -5.82 9.53 -10.05
CA LYS A 72 -5.10 10.82 -9.96
C LYS A 72 -4.25 10.94 -8.70
N ALA A 73 -4.78 10.53 -7.55
CA ALA A 73 -4.06 10.57 -6.27
C ALA A 73 -2.80 9.67 -6.21
N ALA A 74 -2.61 8.76 -7.17
CA ALA A 74 -1.39 7.98 -7.28
C ALA A 74 -0.22 8.75 -7.93
N VAL A 75 -0.50 9.84 -8.65
CA VAL A 75 0.51 10.58 -9.45
C VAL A 75 0.46 12.11 -9.29
N GLU A 76 -0.69 12.68 -8.96
CA GLU A 76 -0.90 14.12 -8.77
C GLU A 76 -0.77 14.48 -7.27
N PRO A 77 0.21 15.32 -6.88
CA PRO A 77 0.43 15.66 -5.46
C PRO A 77 -0.76 16.31 -4.76
N GLU A 78 -1.52 17.17 -5.46
CA GLU A 78 -2.70 17.83 -4.87
C GLU A 78 -3.83 16.84 -4.56
N ALA A 79 -4.09 15.91 -5.49
CA ALA A 79 -5.07 14.84 -5.27
C ALA A 79 -4.58 13.83 -4.22
N ALA A 80 -3.27 13.57 -4.19
CA ALA A 80 -2.64 12.75 -3.16
C ALA A 80 -2.85 13.33 -1.77
N ALA A 81 -2.64 14.64 -1.58
CA ALA A 81 -2.78 15.30 -0.29
C ALA A 81 -4.17 15.07 0.34
N GLN A 82 -5.25 15.16 -0.45
CA GLN A 82 -6.60 14.91 0.03
C GLN A 82 -6.81 13.46 0.52
N VAL A 83 -6.25 12.48 -0.20
CA VAL A 83 -6.31 11.07 0.19
C VAL A 83 -5.42 10.78 1.38
N GLU A 84 -4.26 11.43 1.46
CA GLU A 84 -3.32 11.33 2.58
C GLU A 84 -3.94 11.90 3.87
N ASP A 85 -4.63 13.03 3.79
CA ASP A 85 -5.37 13.60 4.92
C ASP A 85 -6.49 12.67 5.40
N LEU A 86 -7.24 12.06 4.46
CA LEU A 86 -8.24 11.06 4.79
C LEU A 86 -7.59 9.85 5.49
N PHE A 87 -6.49 9.32 4.95
CA PHE A 87 -5.81 8.16 5.54
C PHE A 87 -5.27 8.45 6.94
N ARG A 88 -4.74 9.67 7.17
CA ARG A 88 -4.27 10.14 8.48
C ARG A 88 -5.40 10.24 9.52
N SER A 89 -6.62 10.51 9.08
CA SER A 89 -7.80 10.61 9.95
C SER A 89 -8.33 9.26 10.46
N ILE A 90 -7.82 8.13 9.93
CA ILE A 90 -8.30 6.80 10.29
C ILE A 90 -7.86 6.44 11.72
N VAL A 91 -8.83 6.12 12.56
CA VAL A 91 -8.60 5.64 13.94
C VAL A 91 -8.84 4.13 13.98
N VAL A 92 -7.81 3.38 14.37
CA VAL A 92 -7.91 1.93 14.56
C VAL A 92 -8.21 1.62 16.02
N VAL A 93 -9.46 1.27 16.32
CA VAL A 93 -9.87 0.79 17.65
C VAL A 93 -9.88 -0.74 17.64
N ARG A 94 -8.86 -1.33 18.26
CA ARG A 94 -8.81 -2.77 18.44
C ARG A 94 -9.50 -3.13 19.76
N GLY A 95 -10.63 -3.82 19.69
CA GLY A 95 -11.30 -4.35 20.88
C GLY A 95 -10.44 -5.36 21.66
N ASN A 96 -10.87 -5.71 22.88
CA ASN A 96 -10.12 -6.61 23.76
C ASN A 96 -10.16 -8.09 23.37
N THR A 97 -10.98 -8.47 22.38
CA THR A 97 -11.16 -9.87 22.00
C THR A 97 -9.95 -10.38 21.21
N PRO A 98 -9.30 -11.48 21.62
CA PRO A 98 -8.25 -12.11 20.83
C PRO A 98 -8.84 -12.58 19.50
N MET A 99 -8.32 -12.05 18.39
CA MET A 99 -8.58 -12.61 17.07
C MET A 99 -7.44 -13.56 16.71
N PRO A 100 -7.73 -14.78 16.21
CA PRO A 100 -6.69 -15.66 15.70
C PRO A 100 -5.92 -14.95 14.58
N PRO A 101 -4.59 -15.14 14.50
CA PRO A 101 -3.79 -14.55 13.43
C PRO A 101 -4.33 -15.04 12.09
N ARG A 102 -4.70 -14.12 11.20
CA ARG A 102 -5.05 -14.48 9.82
C ARG A 102 -3.75 -14.70 9.06
N ASP A 103 -3.57 -15.90 8.52
CA ASP A 103 -2.54 -16.18 7.53
C ASP A 103 -2.76 -15.25 6.31
N LEU A 104 -1.67 -14.62 5.89
CA LEU A 104 -1.57 -13.81 4.66
C LEU A 104 -1.31 -14.72 3.46
#